data_AF-A0A6B4JKA8-F1
#
_entry.id   AF-A0A6B4JKA8-F1
#
_cell.length_a   1.000
_cell.length_b   1.000
_cell.length_c   1.000
_cell.angle_alpha   90.00
_cell.angle_beta   90.00
_cell.angle_gamma   90.00
#
_symmetry.space_group_name_H-M   'P 1'
#
loop_
_entity.id
_entity.type
_entity.pdbx_description
1 polymer ?
#
loop_
_entity_poly.entity_id
_entity_poly.type
_entity_poly.pdbx_seq_one_letter_code
_entity_poly.pdbx_strand_id
1 'polypeptide(L)'
;MYLHKTIIDNQGVIIEKCVLFIDNKSHEFEITEDMKIVDRYTLDNELIKPKWDFDNKKWIESATEEEIQEWEELNKLNPKEPNEVEQLQKQLLETQNMVLELQYKLTNKDLDIK
;
A
#
# COMPACT_ATOMS: atom_id res chain seq x y z
N MET A 1 23.86 25.97 24.02
CA MET A 1 23.37 24.60 23.72
C MET A 1 23.79 24.21 22.32
N TYR A 2 24.42 23.04 22.15
CA TYR A 2 24.85 22.53 20.85
C TYR A 2 23.82 21.55 20.32
N LEU A 3 23.30 21.82 19.13
CA LEU A 3 22.37 20.93 18.43
C LEU A 3 22.82 20.78 16.99
N HIS A 4 22.50 19.65 16.41
CA HIS A 4 22.62 19.47 14.96
C HIS A 4 21.21 19.44 14.39
N LYS A 5 21.02 20.00 13.20
CA LYS A 5 19.74 20.07 12.49
C LYS A 5 19.96 19.75 11.02
N THR A 6 18.87 19.42 10.33
CA THR A 6 18.87 19.21 8.88
C THR A 6 18.13 20.35 8.21
N ILE A 7 18.62 20.79 7.06
CA ILE A 7 18.04 21.87 6.26
C ILE A 7 17.41 21.25 5.02
N ILE A 8 16.15 21.60 4.78
CA ILE A 8 15.39 21.16 3.61
C ILE A 8 14.88 22.37 2.83
N ASP A 9 14.62 22.20 1.54
CA ASP A 9 13.93 23.20 0.72
C ASP A 9 12.41 23.18 0.96
N ASN A 10 11.70 24.11 0.32
CA ASN A 10 10.24 24.18 0.37
C ASN A 10 9.50 22.94 -0.19
N GLN A 11 10.16 22.11 -1.00
CA GLN A 11 9.62 20.88 -1.58
C GLN A 11 9.87 19.64 -0.69
N GLY A 12 10.70 19.78 0.33
CA GLY A 12 11.10 18.73 1.27
C GLY A 12 12.36 17.97 0.85
N VAL A 13 13.16 18.52 -0.06
CA VAL A 13 14.45 17.96 -0.48
C VAL A 13 15.52 18.40 0.52
N ILE A 14 16.38 17.48 0.95
CA ILE A 14 17.50 17.78 1.84
C ILE A 14 18.53 18.64 1.11
N ILE A 15 18.78 19.83 1.65
CA ILE A 15 19.85 20.74 1.21
C ILE A 15 21.14 20.41 1.96
N GLU A 16 21.06 20.31 3.29
CA GLU A 16 22.20 19.95 4.15
C GLU A 16 21.74 19.03 5.28
N LYS A 17 22.42 17.89 5.42
CA LYS A 17 22.07 16.86 6.41
C LYS A 17 22.43 17.26 7.82
N CYS A 18 23.54 17.98 8.01
CA CYS A 18 24.07 18.22 9.33
C CYS A 18 24.64 19.63 9.49
N VAL A 19 23.79 20.55 9.93
CA VAL A 19 24.21 21.90 10.32
C VAL A 19 24.33 21.98 11.84
N LEU A 20 25.46 22.48 12.32
CA LEU A 20 25.67 22.78 13.73
C LEU A 20 24.92 24.07 14.10
N PHE A 21 24.17 24.01 15.21
CA PHE A 21 23.50 25.14 15.83
C PHE A 21 24.10 25.38 17.22
N ILE A 22 24.55 26.60 17.44
CA ILE A 22 25.04 27.10 18.73
C ILE A 22 24.06 28.18 19.19
N ASP A 23 23.37 27.92 20.30
CA ASP A 23 22.36 28.84 20.86
C ASP A 23 21.30 29.26 19.82
N ASN A 24 20.78 28.26 19.10
CA ASN A 24 19.77 28.39 18.03
C ASN A 24 20.19 29.23 16.81
N LYS A 25 21.47 29.50 16.64
CA LYS A 25 22.02 30.10 15.41
C LYS A 25 22.82 29.05 14.64
N SER A 26 22.60 28.98 13.32
CA SER A 26 23.41 28.14 12.45
C SER A 26 24.87 28.62 12.49
N HIS A 27 25.79 27.66 12.55
CA HIS A 27 27.21 27.91 12.46
C HIS A 27 27.68 27.52 11.06
N GLU A 28 28.40 28.42 10.39
CA GLU A 28 28.99 28.20 9.05
C GLU A 28 27.99 27.82 7.94
N PHE A 29 26.70 28.06 8.16
CA PHE A 29 25.63 27.84 7.18
C PHE A 29 24.65 29.01 7.17
N GLU A 30 24.41 29.57 6.00
CA GLU A 30 23.44 30.66 5.80
C GLU A 30 22.05 30.08 5.53
N ILE A 31 21.06 30.50 6.34
CA ILE A 31 19.66 30.09 6.17
C ILE A 31 18.93 31.19 5.42
N THR A 32 18.35 30.84 4.27
CA THR A 32 17.51 31.72 3.45
C THR A 32 16.02 31.47 3.72
N GLU A 33 15.16 32.37 3.25
CA GLU A 33 13.70 32.32 3.51
C GLU A 33 13.00 31.10 2.88
N ASP A 34 13.59 30.50 1.86
CA ASP A 34 13.08 29.32 1.15
C ASP A 34 13.52 27.99 1.79
N MET A 35 14.25 28.05 2.90
CA MET A 35 14.73 26.90 3.66
C MET A 35 13.92 26.66 4.92
N LYS A 36 13.84 25.40 5.33
CA LYS A 36 13.24 24.97 6.60
C LYS A 36 14.24 24.19 7.42
N ILE A 37 14.24 24.48 8.72
CA ILE A 37 15.07 23.80 9.72
C ILE A 37 14.23 22.69 10.34
N VAL A 38 14.69 21.45 10.24
CA VAL A 38 14.06 20.29 10.88
C VAL A 38 15.05 19.61 11.83
N ASP A 39 14.54 18.76 12.71
CA ASP A 39 15.40 17.95 13.57
C ASP A 39 16.38 17.12 12.75
N ARG A 40 17.56 16.85 13.34
CA ARG A 40 18.64 16.15 12.62
C ARG A 40 18.13 14.83 12.09
N TYR A 41 18.15 14.73 10.77
CA TYR A 41 17.98 13.48 10.06
C TYR A 41 19.26 12.65 10.25
N THR A 42 19.15 11.58 11.03
CA THR A 42 20.27 10.71 11.43
C THR A 42 20.26 9.35 10.75
N LEU A 43 19.26 9.10 9.89
CA LEU A 43 19.16 7.86 9.13
C LEU A 43 20.03 8.03 7.89
N ASP A 44 21.15 7.32 7.87
CA ASP A 44 22.22 7.50 6.87
C ASP A 44 21.76 7.23 5.43
N ASN A 45 20.54 6.73 5.17
CA ASN A 45 20.12 6.25 3.84
C ASN A 45 18.61 6.30 3.50
N GLU A 46 17.78 7.15 4.11
CA GLU A 46 16.33 7.19 3.80
C GLU A 46 15.93 8.52 3.12
N LEU A 47 15.26 8.44 1.95
CA LEU A 47 14.70 9.62 1.26
C LEU A 47 13.35 9.98 1.89
N ILE A 48 13.07 11.27 2.03
CA ILE A 48 11.82 11.76 2.64
C ILE A 48 10.61 11.66 1.70
N LYS A 49 10.77 11.24 0.44
CA LYS A 49 9.67 10.98 -0.53
C LYS A 49 10.08 9.96 -1.61
N PRO A 50 9.14 9.14 -2.12
CA PRO A 50 9.42 8.27 -3.27
C PRO A 50 9.79 9.14 -4.48
N LYS A 51 10.98 8.90 -5.03
CA LYS A 51 11.53 9.60 -6.20
C LYS A 51 11.45 8.68 -7.42
N TRP A 52 10.93 9.17 -8.54
CA TRP A 52 10.88 8.42 -9.80
C TRP A 52 12.21 8.55 -10.55
N ASP A 53 12.81 7.43 -10.94
CA ASP A 53 13.94 7.33 -11.84
C ASP A 53 13.43 7.27 -13.29
N PHE A 54 13.58 8.38 -14.03
CA PHE A 54 13.11 8.49 -15.41
C PHE A 54 13.92 7.63 -16.39
N ASP A 55 15.22 7.43 -16.12
CA ASP A 55 16.13 6.70 -17.02
C ASP A 55 15.87 5.19 -16.92
N ASN A 56 15.69 4.69 -15.69
CA ASN A 56 15.42 3.28 -15.43
C ASN A 56 13.93 2.94 -15.27
N LYS A 57 13.05 3.95 -15.36
CA LYS A 57 11.59 3.84 -15.25
C LYS A 57 11.13 3.08 -14.00
N LYS A 58 11.70 3.41 -12.84
CA LYS A 58 11.40 2.77 -11.55
C LYS A 58 11.31 3.78 -10.42
N TRP A 59 10.59 3.45 -9.36
CA TRP A 59 10.70 4.20 -8.11
C TRP A 59 12.04 3.88 -7.44
N ILE A 60 12.72 4.91 -6.92
CA ILE A 60 14.01 4.80 -6.23
C ILE A 60 13.81 4.25 -4.81
N GLU A 61 12.68 4.57 -4.18
CA GLU A 61 12.19 3.94 -2.95
C GLU A 61 10.73 3.55 -3.16
N SER A 62 10.43 2.25 -3.04
CA SER A 62 9.08 1.72 -3.03
C SER A 62 8.50 1.77 -1.62
N ALA A 63 7.18 1.75 -1.51
CA ALA A 63 6.52 1.53 -0.22
C ALA A 63 6.99 0.21 0.39
N THR A 64 7.09 0.18 1.72
CA THR A 64 7.35 -1.01 2.51
C THR A 64 6.14 -1.95 2.50
N GLU A 65 6.37 -3.22 2.86
CA GLU A 65 5.29 -4.22 2.92
C GLU A 65 4.22 -3.80 3.93
N GLU A 66 4.64 -3.21 5.05
CA GLU A 66 3.74 -2.69 6.08
C GLU A 66 2.84 -1.55 5.56
N GLU A 67 3.40 -0.61 4.80
CA GLU A 67 2.63 0.49 4.19
C GLU A 67 1.66 0.00 3.10
N ILE A 68 2.06 -1.02 2.34
CA ILE A 68 1.19 -1.67 1.36
C ILE A 68 0.02 -2.34 2.09
N GLN A 69 0.31 -3.08 3.16
CA GLN A 69 -0.70 -3.79 3.93
C GLN A 69 -1.71 -2.84 4.58
N GLU A 70 -1.27 -1.72 5.15
CA GLU A 70 -2.17 -0.69 5.69
C GLU A 70 -3.09 -0.10 4.61
N TRP A 71 -2.54 0.18 3.43
CA TRP A 71 -3.34 0.67 2.30
C TRP A 71 -4.35 -0.38 1.82
N GLU A 72 -3.94 -1.65 1.72
CA GLU A 72 -4.82 -2.75 1.33
C GLU A 72 -5.97 -2.92 2.33
N GLU A 73 -5.72 -2.89 3.64
CA GLU A 73 -6.80 -2.97 4.64
C GLU A 73 -7.79 -1.81 4.53
N LEU A 74 -7.31 -0.59 4.28
CA LEU A 74 -8.16 0.59 4.10
C LEU A 74 -8.96 0.57 2.78
N ASN A 75 -8.41 -0.04 1.74
CA ASN A 75 -8.98 -0.04 0.39
C ASN A 75 -9.53 -1.40 -0.05
N LYS A 76 -9.61 -2.38 0.88
CA LYS A 76 -10.27 -3.65 0.64
C LYS A 76 -11.67 -3.37 0.11
N LEU A 77 -11.85 -3.69 -1.18
CA LEU A 77 -13.16 -3.60 -1.82
C LEU A 77 -14.11 -4.45 -0.99
N ASN A 78 -15.16 -3.82 -0.44
CA ASN A 78 -16.25 -4.56 0.17
C ASN A 78 -16.69 -5.66 -0.80
N PRO A 79 -16.99 -6.89 -0.32
CA PRO A 79 -17.41 -7.98 -1.18
C PRO A 79 -18.53 -7.47 -2.10
N LYS A 80 -18.26 -7.46 -3.40
CA LYS A 80 -19.24 -6.99 -4.38
C LYS A 80 -20.41 -7.96 -4.27
N GLU A 81 -21.59 -7.45 -3.90
CA GLU A 81 -22.79 -8.28 -3.93
C GLU A 81 -22.90 -8.90 -5.33
N PRO A 82 -23.12 -10.23 -5.42
CA PRO A 82 -23.12 -10.89 -6.71
C PRO A 82 -24.19 -10.27 -7.58
N ASN A 83 -23.84 -9.95 -8.82
CA ASN A 83 -24.78 -9.36 -9.76
C ASN A 83 -25.85 -10.38 -10.17
N GLU A 84 -26.95 -9.91 -10.79
CA GLU A 84 -28.07 -10.78 -11.17
C GLU A 84 -27.65 -11.99 -12.00
N VAL A 85 -26.65 -11.83 -12.89
CA VAL A 85 -26.15 -12.93 -13.74
C VAL A 85 -25.42 -13.98 -12.90
N GLU A 86 -24.58 -13.57 -11.95
CA GLU A 86 -23.87 -14.47 -11.04
C GLU A 86 -24.84 -15.22 -10.12
N GLN A 87 -25.89 -14.54 -9.65
CA GLN A 87 -26.95 -15.17 -8.86
C GLN A 87 -27.72 -16.22 -9.67
N LEU A 88 -28.09 -15.89 -10.92
CA LEU A 88 -28.80 -16.81 -11.81
C LEU A 88 -27.95 -18.03 -12.19
N GLN A 89 -26.65 -17.83 -12.43
CA GLN A 89 -25.72 -18.94 -12.71
C GLN A 89 -25.58 -19.88 -11.51
N LYS A 90 -25.52 -19.33 -10.29
CA LYS A 90 -25.51 -20.13 -9.07
C LYS A 90 -26.79 -20.95 -8.91
N GLN A 91 -27.97 -20.33 -9.09
CA GLN A 91 -29.26 -21.03 -9.02
C GLN A 91 -29.39 -22.13 -10.08
N LEU A 92 -28.90 -21.88 -11.30
CA LEU A 92 -28.90 -22.87 -12.36
C LEU A 92 -28.05 -24.09 -11.98
N LEU A 93 -26.85 -23.88 -11.42
CA LEU A 93 -25.96 -24.95 -10.99
C LEU A 93 -26.57 -25.76 -9.83
N GLU A 94 -27.15 -25.09 -8.84
CA GLU A 94 -27.83 -25.75 -7.72
C GLU A 94 -29.02 -26.61 -8.21
N THR A 95 -29.77 -26.10 -9.18
CA THR A 95 -30.89 -26.84 -9.80
C THR A 95 -30.38 -28.07 -10.56
N GLN A 96 -29.30 -27.94 -11.34
CA GLN A 96 -28.72 -29.06 -12.07
C GLN A 96 -28.24 -30.18 -11.14
N ASN A 97 -27.59 -29.82 -10.03
CA ASN A 97 -27.14 -30.78 -9.02
C ASN A 97 -28.32 -31.51 -8.37
N MET A 98 -29.40 -30.80 -8.03
CA MET A 98 -30.59 -31.42 -7.45
C MET A 98 -31.25 -32.41 -8.42
N VAL A 99 -31.34 -32.07 -9.70
CA VAL A 99 -31.86 -32.98 -10.73
C VAL A 99 -30.99 -34.23 -10.84
N LEU A 100 -29.66 -34.08 -10.81
CA LEU A 100 -28.74 -35.21 -10.87
C LEU A 100 -28.90 -36.14 -9.66
N GLU A 101 -29.03 -35.59 -8.45
CA GLU A 101 -29.30 -36.38 -7.25
C GLU A 101 -30.64 -37.14 -7.33
N LEU A 102 -31.69 -36.50 -7.86
CA LEU A 102 -32.99 -37.15 -8.05
C LEU A 102 -32.90 -38.27 -9.07
N GLN A 103 -32.20 -38.06 -10.18
CA GLN A 103 -31.95 -39.09 -11.18
C GLN A 103 -31.21 -40.28 -10.57
N TYR A 104 -30.14 -40.04 -9.82
CA TYR A 104 -29.39 -41.08 -9.13
C TYR A 104 -30.25 -41.89 -8.16
N LYS A 105 -31.09 -41.21 -7.37
CA LYS A 105 -32.04 -41.86 -6.43
C LYS A 105 -33.09 -42.72 -7.15
N LEU A 106 -33.55 -42.30 -8.31
CA LEU A 106 -34.51 -43.06 -9.12
C LEU A 106 -33.84 -44.28 -9.75
N THR A 107 -32.68 -44.10 -10.38
CA THR A 107 -31.96 -45.20 -11.05
C THR A 107 -31.49 -46.29 -10.08
N ASN A 108 -31.16 -45.95 -8.84
CA ASN A 108 -30.80 -46.96 -7.83
C ASN A 108 -32.01 -47.72 -7.30
N LYS A 109 -33.17 -47.07 -7.17
CA LYS A 109 -34.41 -47.76 -6.79
C LYS A 109 -34.87 -48.78 -7.84
N ASP A 110 -34.59 -48.53 -9.11
CA ASP A 110 -34.92 -49.46 -10.20
C ASP A 110 -33.98 -50.69 -10.25
N LEU A 111 -32.79 -50.61 -9.63
CA LEU A 111 -31.83 -51.72 -9.56
C LEU A 111 -32.09 -52.68 -8.38
N ASP A 112 -32.79 -52.23 -7.34
CA ASP A 112 -33.18 -53.04 -6.16
C ASP A 112 -34.43 -53.91 -6.40
N ILE A 113 -35.05 -53.86 -7.59
CA ILE A 113 -36.17 -54.70 -8.01
C ILE A 113 -35.67 -55.77 -9.00
N LYS A 114 -34.91 -56.75 -8.51
CA LYS A 114 -34.62 -58.03 -9.18
C LYS A 114 -34.46 -59.13 -8.14
#